data_AF-A0A954QWY3-F1
#
_entry.id   AF-A0A954QWY3-F1
#
_cell.length_a   1.000
_cell.length_b   1.000
_cell.length_c   1.000
_cell.angle_alpha   90.00
_cell.angle_beta   90.00
_cell.angle_gamma   90.00
#
_symmetry.space_group_name_H-M   'P 1'
#
loop_
_entity.id
_entity.type
_entity.pdbx_description
1 polymer ?
#
loop_
_entity_poly.entity_id
_entity_poly.type
_entity_poly.pdbx_seq_one_letter_code
_entity_poly.pdbx_strand_id
1 'polypeptide(L)'
;GFASALSWSATFGIAYLAIEPFARRYWPNALVSSTRVLRGRWNDTRLGRDLLVGVFGGTAATLLVRLPTLAGFEAPFSSFHDVLENPLTHVGVLCSMLLAALFVSLGRIAGLVLFRLMFRTTALACLADVVVFSAMEIGFQQFETASAWTLAILVECILMFLFVHFGFLTLFSAFCVLLLLETNLTLDSGSFYFANGVITGTVVFAAAAIGCRIALGRRSIWNAFE
;
A
#
# COMPACT_ATOMS: atom_id res chain seq x y z
N GLY A 1 19.77 4.94 -14.71
CA GLY A 1 19.47 6.22 -14.03
C GLY A 1 18.25 6.87 -14.65
N PHE A 2 18.45 7.83 -15.55
CA PHE A 2 17.34 8.55 -16.20
C PHE A 2 16.53 7.70 -17.19
N ALA A 3 17.20 6.94 -18.07
CA ALA A 3 16.51 6.11 -19.07
C ALA A 3 15.59 5.05 -18.43
N SER A 4 16.05 4.41 -17.36
CA SER A 4 15.27 3.44 -16.58
C SER A 4 14.09 4.09 -15.85
N ALA A 5 14.28 5.29 -15.29
CA ALA A 5 13.18 6.02 -14.64
C ALA A 5 12.11 6.43 -15.66
N LEU A 6 12.54 6.88 -16.85
CA LEU A 6 11.63 7.23 -17.94
C LEU A 6 10.87 6.01 -18.47
N SER A 7 11.54 4.86 -18.62
CA SER A 7 10.89 3.62 -19.06
C SER A 7 9.83 3.17 -18.06
N TRP A 8 10.16 3.12 -16.77
CA TRP A 8 9.20 2.77 -15.72
C TRP A 8 8.03 3.75 -15.68
N SER A 9 8.31 5.06 -15.72
CA SER A 9 7.25 6.08 -15.75
C SER A 9 6.34 5.93 -16.97
N ALA A 10 6.90 5.65 -18.15
CA ALA A 10 6.11 5.43 -19.37
C ALA A 10 5.27 4.17 -19.25
N THR A 11 5.84 3.05 -18.79
CA THR A 11 5.12 1.80 -18.57
C THR A 11 3.96 1.99 -17.59
N PHE A 12 4.18 2.65 -16.46
CA PHE A 12 3.12 2.92 -15.48
C PHE A 12 2.06 3.87 -16.01
N GLY A 13 2.46 4.93 -16.71
CA GLY A 13 1.53 5.88 -17.32
C GLY A 13 0.63 5.19 -18.33
N ILE A 14 1.21 4.39 -19.24
CA ILE A 14 0.46 3.65 -20.26
C ILE A 14 -0.43 2.59 -19.61
N ALA A 15 0.10 1.80 -18.66
CA ALA A 15 -0.68 0.79 -17.96
C ALA A 15 -1.88 1.41 -17.23
N TYR A 16 -1.66 2.51 -16.50
CA TYR A 16 -2.72 3.23 -15.81
C TYR A 16 -3.80 3.72 -16.78
N LEU A 17 -3.41 4.38 -17.87
CA LEU A 17 -4.33 4.88 -18.89
C LEU A 17 -5.11 3.76 -19.59
N ALA A 18 -4.47 2.60 -19.82
CA ALA A 18 -5.11 1.44 -20.42
C ALA A 18 -6.14 0.78 -19.47
N ILE A 19 -5.83 0.73 -18.17
CA ILE A 19 -6.69 0.13 -17.14
C ILE A 19 -7.86 1.06 -16.79
N GLU A 20 -7.63 2.38 -16.77
CA GLU A 20 -8.60 3.40 -16.37
C GLU A 20 -10.01 3.21 -16.96
N PRO A 21 -10.22 3.04 -18.28
CA PRO A 21 -11.57 2.90 -18.85
C PRO A 21 -12.30 1.65 -18.34
N PHE A 22 -11.59 0.53 -18.21
CA PHE A 22 -12.20 -0.73 -17.75
C PHE A 22 -12.50 -0.68 -16.25
N ALA A 23 -11.55 -0.17 -15.46
CA ALA A 23 -11.74 -0.01 -14.02
C ALA A 23 -12.89 0.97 -13.71
N ARG A 24 -13.04 2.06 -14.49
CA ARG A 24 -14.17 3.00 -14.35
C ARG A 24 -15.53 2.35 -14.64
N ARG A 25 -15.59 1.38 -15.56
CA ARG A 25 -16.84 0.67 -15.88
C ARG A 25 -17.35 -0.16 -14.70
N TYR A 26 -16.44 -0.73 -13.91
CA TYR A 26 -16.74 -1.72 -12.88
C TYR A 26 -16.67 -1.17 -11.45
N TRP A 27 -15.80 -0.18 -11.22
CA TRP A 27 -15.53 0.46 -9.93
C TRP A 27 -15.27 1.96 -10.11
N PRO A 28 -16.29 2.74 -10.54
CA PRO A 28 -16.12 4.16 -10.87
C PRO A 28 -15.58 4.98 -9.71
N ASN A 29 -15.92 4.62 -8.46
CA ASN A 29 -15.48 5.31 -7.26
C ASN A 29 -14.01 5.03 -6.88
N ALA A 30 -13.46 3.87 -7.28
CA ALA A 30 -12.13 3.43 -6.83
C ALA A 30 -10.98 4.24 -7.43
N LEU A 31 -11.19 4.87 -8.59
CA LEU A 31 -10.18 5.69 -9.28
C LEU A 31 -10.39 7.20 -9.10
N VAL A 32 -11.44 7.62 -8.39
CA VAL A 32 -11.79 9.05 -8.28
C VAL A 32 -10.68 9.84 -7.60
N SER A 33 -10.12 9.32 -6.50
CA SER A 33 -9.11 10.03 -5.74
C SER A 33 -7.78 10.10 -6.51
N SER A 34 -7.34 9.00 -7.12
CA SER A 34 -6.12 8.95 -7.94
C SER A 34 -6.22 9.84 -9.20
N THR A 35 -7.35 9.83 -9.90
CA THR A 35 -7.55 10.70 -11.08
C THR A 35 -7.62 12.19 -10.71
N ARG A 36 -8.12 12.53 -9.52
CA ARG A 36 -8.12 13.92 -9.02
C ARG A 36 -6.71 14.40 -8.68
N VAL A 37 -5.87 13.54 -8.10
CA VAL A 37 -4.44 13.85 -7.85
C VAL A 37 -3.75 14.18 -9.17
N LEU A 38 -3.92 13.31 -10.17
CA LEU A 38 -3.29 13.47 -11.49
C LEU A 38 -3.77 14.74 -12.21
N ARG A 39 -4.98 15.21 -11.92
CA ARG A 39 -5.54 16.48 -12.45
C ARG A 39 -5.18 17.70 -11.61
N GLY A 40 -4.28 17.57 -10.63
CA GLY A 40 -3.83 18.68 -9.79
C GLY A 40 -4.84 19.12 -8.72
N ARG A 41 -5.86 18.31 -8.38
CA ARG A 41 -6.86 18.64 -7.35
C ARG A 41 -6.48 18.03 -6.00
N TRP A 42 -5.44 18.59 -5.38
CA TRP A 42 -4.85 18.10 -4.12
C TRP A 42 -5.69 18.44 -2.86
N ASN A 43 -6.61 19.41 -2.94
CA ASN A 43 -7.41 19.90 -1.80
C ASN A 43 -8.78 19.21 -1.63
N ASP A 44 -8.91 17.96 -2.06
CA ASP A 44 -10.14 17.22 -1.91
C ASP A 44 -10.17 16.46 -0.58
N THR A 45 -11.20 16.68 0.25
CA THR A 45 -11.39 15.95 1.52
C THR A 45 -11.41 14.43 1.33
N ARG A 46 -11.89 13.95 0.17
CA ARG A 46 -11.87 12.51 -0.15
C ARG A 46 -10.44 11.97 -0.24
N LEU A 47 -9.50 12.76 -0.76
CA LEU A 47 -8.09 12.38 -0.84
C LEU A 47 -7.48 12.22 0.54
N GLY A 48 -7.72 13.18 1.44
CA GLY A 48 -7.25 13.10 2.82
C GLY A 48 -7.81 11.87 3.55
N ARG A 49 -9.11 11.58 3.38
CA ARG A 49 -9.74 10.38 3.95
C ARG A 49 -9.14 9.09 3.41
N ASP A 50 -9.05 8.94 2.09
CA ASP A 50 -8.57 7.70 1.47
C ASP A 50 -7.09 7.45 1.82
N LEU A 51 -6.28 8.51 1.91
CA LEU A 51 -4.90 8.43 2.37
C LEU A 51 -4.82 8.04 3.86
N LEU A 52 -5.64 8.63 4.73
CA LEU A 52 -5.67 8.27 6.15
C LEU A 52 -6.11 6.83 6.36
N VAL A 53 -7.19 6.40 5.69
CA VAL A 53 -7.67 5.02 5.76
C VAL A 53 -6.61 4.05 5.28
N GLY A 54 -5.86 4.40 4.23
CA GLY A 54 -4.74 3.59 3.76
C GLY A 54 -3.62 3.52 4.79
N VAL A 55 -3.22 4.64 5.38
CA VAL A 55 -2.20 4.65 6.44
C VAL A 55 -2.63 3.82 7.65
N PHE A 56 -3.86 3.97 8.13
CA PHE A 56 -4.40 3.15 9.23
C PHE A 56 -4.51 1.67 8.85
N GLY A 57 -4.93 1.37 7.63
CA GLY A 57 -5.03 0.00 7.12
C GLY A 57 -3.66 -0.68 7.01
N GLY A 58 -2.68 0.02 6.45
CA GLY A 58 -1.30 -0.46 6.34
C GLY A 58 -0.64 -0.66 7.70
N THR A 59 -0.78 0.30 8.62
CA THR A 59 -0.25 0.17 9.99
C THR A 59 -0.89 -0.99 10.74
N ALA A 60 -2.21 -1.18 10.63
CA ALA A 60 -2.90 -2.31 11.24
C ALA A 60 -2.46 -3.65 10.64
N ALA A 61 -2.29 -3.72 9.31
CA ALA A 61 -1.79 -4.91 8.64
C ALA A 61 -0.36 -5.25 9.07
N THR A 62 0.54 -4.27 9.16
CA THR A 62 1.90 -4.50 9.68
C THR A 62 1.89 -4.97 11.12
N LEU A 63 1.01 -4.41 11.95
CA LEU A 63 0.88 -4.86 13.34
C LEU A 63 0.45 -6.33 13.40
N LEU A 64 -0.52 -6.75 12.57
CA LEU A 64 -0.95 -8.15 12.49
C LEU A 64 0.20 -9.10 12.13
N VAL A 65 1.05 -8.68 11.19
CA VAL A 65 2.24 -9.43 10.78
C VAL A 65 3.30 -9.49 11.90
N ARG A 66 3.49 -8.39 12.64
CA ARG A 66 4.50 -8.28 13.69
C ARG A 66 4.06 -8.84 15.05
N LEU A 67 2.76 -9.01 15.29
CA LEU A 67 2.24 -9.52 16.57
C LEU A 67 2.90 -10.83 17.04
N PRO A 68 3.11 -11.85 16.19
CA PRO A 68 3.81 -13.09 16.59
C PRO A 68 5.24 -12.82 17.07
N THR A 69 5.98 -11.94 16.37
CA THR A 69 7.36 -11.57 16.78
C THR A 69 7.41 -10.87 18.12
N LEU A 70 6.47 -9.96 18.38
CA LEU A 70 6.36 -9.25 19.65
C LEU A 70 5.95 -10.17 20.79
N ALA A 71 5.24 -11.25 20.49
CA ALA A 71 4.88 -12.30 21.44
C ALA A 71 5.99 -13.36 21.64
N GLY A 72 7.15 -13.21 21.00
CA GLY A 72 8.31 -14.09 21.17
C GLY A 72 8.32 -15.33 20.27
N PHE A 73 7.42 -15.42 19.28
CA PHE A 73 7.47 -16.46 18.25
C PHE A 73 8.48 -16.09 17.16
N GLU A 74 9.01 -17.12 16.48
CA GLU A 74 9.85 -16.91 15.29
C GLU A 74 9.12 -16.01 14.29
N ALA A 75 9.87 -15.09 13.68
CA ALA A 75 9.31 -14.16 12.73
C ALA A 75 8.70 -14.94 11.56
N PRO A 76 7.38 -14.82 11.31
CA PRO A 76 6.78 -15.52 10.19
C PRO A 76 7.28 -14.95 8.85
N PHE A 77 7.93 -13.78 8.87
CA PHE A 77 8.39 -13.04 7.70
C PHE A 77 9.89 -12.75 7.81
N SER A 78 10.63 -13.07 6.75
CA SER A 78 12.04 -12.74 6.62
C SER A 78 12.17 -11.23 6.43
N SER A 79 12.57 -10.52 7.47
CA SER A 79 12.75 -9.07 7.36
C SER A 79 14.03 -8.82 6.55
N PHE A 80 13.92 -8.04 5.48
CA PHE A 80 15.02 -7.64 4.59
C PHE A 80 16.06 -6.80 5.36
N HIS A 81 16.91 -7.47 6.16
CA HIS A 81 17.94 -6.81 6.97
C HIS A 81 19.23 -6.50 6.19
N ASP A 82 19.41 -7.08 4.99
CA ASP A 82 20.71 -7.11 4.31
C ASP A 82 21.09 -5.86 3.50
N VAL A 83 20.23 -4.83 3.41
CA VAL A 83 20.40 -3.78 2.37
C VAL A 83 20.89 -2.42 2.92
N LEU A 84 21.08 -2.27 4.23
CA LEU A 84 20.92 -0.97 4.85
C LEU A 84 22.16 -0.39 5.56
N GLU A 85 23.37 -0.82 5.19
CA GLU A 85 24.65 -0.27 5.70
C GLU A 85 24.94 1.19 5.29
N ASN A 86 24.26 1.76 4.28
CA ASN A 86 24.61 3.09 3.75
C ASN A 86 23.40 4.05 3.60
N PRO A 87 23.35 5.22 4.29
CA PRO A 87 22.22 6.18 4.22
C PRO A 87 21.87 6.69 2.81
N LEU A 88 22.81 6.66 1.85
CA LEU A 88 22.52 7.02 0.47
C LEU A 88 21.80 5.89 -0.30
N THR A 89 22.03 4.63 0.05
CA THR A 89 21.29 3.49 -0.55
C THR A 89 19.86 3.43 -0.01
N HIS A 90 19.62 3.89 1.22
CA HIS A 90 18.28 3.99 1.82
C HIS A 90 17.29 4.77 0.96
N VAL A 91 17.66 5.96 0.46
CA VAL A 91 16.75 6.76 -0.37
C VAL A 91 16.40 6.05 -1.68
N GLY A 92 17.37 5.31 -2.26
CA GLY A 92 17.14 4.49 -3.45
C GLY A 92 16.17 3.33 -3.17
N VAL A 93 16.29 2.70 -2.01
CA VAL A 93 15.38 1.63 -1.55
C VAL A 93 13.97 2.16 -1.30
N LEU A 94 13.82 3.32 -0.68
CA LEU A 94 12.51 3.96 -0.50
C LEU A 94 11.83 4.25 -1.85
N CYS A 95 12.61 4.72 -2.83
CA CYS A 95 12.10 4.99 -4.17
C CYS A 95 11.69 3.70 -4.90
N SER A 96 12.49 2.62 -4.80
CA SER A 96 12.14 1.34 -5.40
C SER A 96 10.92 0.70 -4.73
N MET A 97 10.72 0.90 -3.42
CA MET A 97 9.52 0.47 -2.70
C MET A 97 8.26 1.20 -3.14
N LEU A 98 8.33 2.52 -3.33
CA LEU A 98 7.20 3.28 -3.88
C LEU A 98 6.84 2.78 -5.28
N LEU A 99 7.85 2.47 -6.09
CA LEU A 99 7.68 1.95 -7.44
C LEU A 99 7.07 0.54 -7.43
N ALA A 100 7.53 -0.33 -6.53
CA ALA A 100 6.99 -1.66 -6.31
C ALA A 100 5.54 -1.60 -5.82
N ALA A 101 5.22 -0.71 -4.87
CA ALA A 101 3.87 -0.51 -4.38
C ALA A 101 2.93 -0.04 -5.49
N LEU A 102 3.41 0.85 -6.37
CA LEU A 102 2.64 1.32 -7.52
C LEU A 102 2.37 0.17 -8.50
N PHE A 103 3.42 -0.62 -8.79
CA PHE A 103 3.32 -1.78 -9.68
C PHE A 103 2.32 -2.82 -9.17
N VAL A 104 2.44 -3.21 -7.91
CA VAL A 104 1.52 -4.17 -7.27
C VAL A 104 0.09 -3.64 -7.24
N SER A 105 -0.11 -2.37 -6.89
CA SER A 105 -1.44 -1.77 -6.81
C SER A 105 -2.11 -1.68 -8.19
N LEU A 106 -1.35 -1.34 -9.24
CA LEU A 106 -1.87 -1.32 -10.62
C LEU A 106 -2.12 -2.74 -11.14
N GLY A 107 -1.22 -3.66 -10.82
CA GLY A 107 -1.34 -5.09 -11.11
C GLY A 107 -2.63 -5.68 -10.53
N ARG A 108 -2.98 -5.33 -9.28
CA ARG A 108 -4.27 -5.73 -8.67
C ARG A 108 -5.47 -5.22 -9.43
N ILE A 109 -5.50 -3.94 -9.81
CA ILE A 109 -6.65 -3.43 -10.58
C ILE A 109 -6.75 -4.16 -11.93
N ALA A 110 -5.63 -4.33 -12.62
CA ALA A 110 -5.59 -5.07 -13.88
C ALA A 110 -6.09 -6.50 -13.70
N GLY A 111 -5.57 -7.21 -12.69
CA GLY A 111 -5.99 -8.56 -12.33
C GLY A 111 -7.48 -8.63 -12.02
N LEU A 112 -8.00 -7.72 -11.21
CA LEU A 112 -9.42 -7.64 -10.88
C LEU A 112 -10.31 -7.38 -12.09
N VAL A 113 -9.89 -6.50 -13.00
CA VAL A 113 -10.60 -6.28 -14.27
C VAL A 113 -10.60 -7.56 -15.09
N LEU A 114 -9.46 -8.24 -15.24
CA LEU A 114 -9.34 -9.50 -15.98
C LEU A 114 -10.20 -10.61 -15.35
N PHE A 115 -10.11 -10.83 -14.04
CA PHE A 115 -10.92 -11.81 -13.33
C PHE A 115 -12.41 -11.48 -13.42
N ARG A 116 -12.79 -10.19 -13.40
CA ARG A 116 -14.18 -9.78 -13.58
C ARG A 116 -14.67 -10.00 -15.01
N LEU A 117 -13.80 -9.89 -16.02
CA LEU A 117 -14.12 -10.27 -17.40
C LEU A 117 -14.29 -11.80 -17.55
N MET A 118 -13.47 -12.59 -16.85
CA MET A 118 -13.52 -14.05 -16.87
C MET A 118 -14.71 -14.63 -16.10
N PHE A 119 -14.84 -14.30 -14.81
CA PHE A 119 -15.83 -14.88 -13.90
C PHE A 119 -17.18 -14.18 -13.91
N ARG A 120 -17.26 -12.97 -14.50
CA ARG A 120 -18.46 -12.11 -14.61
C ARG A 120 -19.06 -11.63 -13.28
N THR A 121 -18.69 -12.21 -12.14
CA THR A 121 -19.14 -11.81 -10.81
C THR A 121 -18.02 -11.10 -10.04
N THR A 122 -18.39 -10.06 -9.28
CA THR A 122 -17.43 -9.29 -8.47
C THR A 122 -16.85 -10.16 -7.34
N ALA A 123 -17.65 -11.05 -6.76
CA ALA A 123 -17.22 -11.91 -5.66
C ALA A 123 -16.14 -12.90 -6.11
N LEU A 124 -16.33 -13.62 -7.22
CA LEU A 124 -15.31 -14.54 -7.75
C LEU A 124 -14.06 -13.80 -8.20
N ALA A 125 -14.20 -12.61 -8.77
CA ALA A 125 -13.05 -11.79 -9.12
C ALA A 125 -12.22 -11.39 -7.89
N CYS A 126 -12.88 -11.06 -6.78
CA CYS A 126 -12.18 -10.73 -5.54
C CYS A 126 -11.51 -11.94 -4.90
N LEU A 127 -12.20 -13.08 -4.90
CA LEU A 127 -11.62 -14.33 -4.39
C LEU A 127 -10.41 -14.75 -5.22
N ALA A 128 -10.48 -14.66 -6.55
CA ALA A 128 -9.37 -14.99 -7.44
C ALA A 128 -8.16 -14.07 -7.19
N ASP A 129 -8.39 -12.76 -7.00
CA ASP A 129 -7.32 -11.81 -6.67
C ASP A 129 -6.63 -12.18 -5.35
N VAL A 130 -7.40 -12.38 -4.27
CA VAL A 130 -6.85 -12.76 -2.96
C VAL A 130 -6.06 -14.06 -3.06
N VAL A 131 -6.57 -15.08 -3.77
CA VAL A 131 -5.87 -16.36 -3.96
C VAL A 131 -4.55 -16.18 -4.72
N VAL A 132 -4.55 -15.41 -5.80
CA VAL A 132 -3.34 -15.21 -6.61
C VAL A 132 -2.29 -14.41 -5.83
N PHE A 133 -2.66 -13.31 -5.19
CA PHE A 133 -1.70 -12.48 -4.46
C PHE A 133 -1.17 -13.18 -3.20
N SER A 134 -2.02 -13.89 -2.46
CA SER A 134 -1.57 -14.70 -1.33
C SER A 134 -0.60 -15.82 -1.76
N ALA A 135 -0.87 -16.51 -2.88
CA ALA A 135 0.04 -17.52 -3.41
C ALA A 135 1.38 -16.92 -3.87
N MET A 136 1.36 -15.74 -4.50
CA MET A 136 2.58 -15.03 -4.88
C MET A 136 3.39 -14.62 -3.65
N GLU A 137 2.73 -14.09 -2.61
CA GLU A 137 3.39 -13.69 -1.37
C GLU A 137 4.02 -14.89 -0.65
N ILE A 138 3.26 -15.97 -0.47
CA ILE A 138 3.74 -17.22 0.15
C ILE A 138 4.97 -17.76 -0.60
N GLY A 139 4.92 -17.78 -1.93
CA GLY A 139 6.03 -18.25 -2.76
C GLY A 139 7.24 -17.32 -2.72
N PHE A 140 7.03 -16.00 -2.71
CA PHE A 140 8.11 -15.01 -2.68
C PHE A 140 8.83 -14.96 -1.33
N GLN A 141 8.07 -15.06 -0.24
CA GLN A 141 8.59 -15.02 1.12
C GLN A 141 9.06 -16.40 1.62
N GLN A 142 8.81 -17.46 0.84
CA GLN A 142 9.19 -18.84 1.17
C GLN A 142 8.69 -19.28 2.55
N PHE A 143 7.45 -18.93 2.90
CA PHE A 143 6.89 -19.27 4.21
C PHE A 143 6.81 -20.79 4.41
N GLU A 144 7.55 -21.30 5.38
CA GLU A 144 7.56 -22.73 5.72
C GLU A 144 6.46 -23.11 6.72
N THR A 145 5.92 -22.13 7.47
CA THR A 145 4.95 -22.38 8.54
C THR A 145 3.52 -22.12 8.10
N ALA A 146 2.60 -23.03 8.42
CA ALA A 146 1.17 -22.89 8.11
C ALA A 146 0.52 -21.65 8.77
N SER A 147 1.03 -21.18 9.91
CA SER A 147 0.59 -19.95 10.58
C SER A 147 0.95 -18.68 9.80
N ALA A 148 2.03 -18.71 9.01
CA ALA A 148 2.40 -17.59 8.15
C ALA A 148 1.45 -17.50 6.95
N TRP A 149 0.98 -18.63 6.43
CA TRP A 149 0.03 -18.66 5.31
C TRP A 149 -1.32 -18.05 5.71
N THR A 150 -1.80 -18.35 6.92
CA THR A 150 -3.06 -17.77 7.41
C THR A 150 -2.94 -16.27 7.62
N LEU A 151 -1.81 -15.78 8.12
CA LEU A 151 -1.55 -14.34 8.27
C LEU A 151 -1.45 -13.64 6.92
N ALA A 152 -0.73 -14.20 5.94
CA ALA A 152 -0.63 -13.66 4.58
C ALA A 152 -2.02 -13.53 3.93
N ILE A 153 -2.83 -14.60 3.98
CA ILE A 153 -4.21 -14.58 3.45
C ILE A 153 -5.06 -13.52 4.15
N LEU A 154 -4.90 -13.37 5.47
CA LEU A 154 -5.66 -12.40 6.25
C LEU A 154 -5.28 -10.95 5.88
N VAL A 155 -3.99 -10.66 5.73
CA VAL A 155 -3.49 -9.35 5.25
C VAL A 155 -4.04 -9.07 3.86
N GLU A 156 -3.99 -10.05 2.96
CA GLU A 156 -4.52 -9.94 1.61
C GLU A 156 -6.02 -9.65 1.57
N CYS A 157 -6.79 -10.29 2.46
CA CYS A 157 -8.21 -10.01 2.62
C CYS A 157 -8.46 -8.57 3.12
N ILE A 158 -7.65 -8.06 4.05
CA ILE A 158 -7.75 -6.67 4.53
C ILE A 158 -7.46 -5.68 3.40
N LEU A 159 -6.38 -5.89 2.64
CA LEU A 159 -6.02 -5.03 1.51
C LEU A 159 -7.13 -5.03 0.44
N MET A 160 -7.69 -6.20 0.13
CA MET A 160 -8.82 -6.32 -0.78
C MET A 160 -10.07 -5.59 -0.26
N PHE A 161 -10.39 -5.76 1.03
CA PHE A 161 -11.50 -5.05 1.66
C PHE A 161 -11.34 -3.53 1.54
N LEU A 162 -10.14 -3.01 1.84
CA LEU A 162 -9.80 -1.59 1.71
C LEU A 162 -9.97 -1.10 0.26
N PHE A 163 -9.52 -1.89 -0.71
CA PHE A 163 -9.65 -1.55 -2.12
C PHE A 163 -11.11 -1.44 -2.57
N VAL A 164 -11.94 -2.45 -2.26
CA VAL A 164 -13.34 -2.49 -2.70
C VAL A 164 -14.16 -1.33 -2.11
N HIS A 165 -13.86 -0.93 -0.87
CA HIS A 165 -14.65 0.09 -0.16
C HIS A 165 -14.12 1.52 -0.34
N PHE A 166 -12.79 1.70 -0.40
CA PHE A 166 -12.15 3.01 -0.39
C PHE A 166 -11.28 3.30 -1.62
N GLY A 167 -11.04 2.32 -2.48
CA GLY A 167 -10.41 2.51 -3.79
C GLY A 167 -8.88 2.38 -3.84
N PHE A 168 -8.32 2.74 -5.00
CA PHE A 168 -6.92 2.55 -5.34
C PHE A 168 -5.96 3.32 -4.46
N LEU A 169 -6.27 4.59 -4.17
CA LEU A 169 -5.37 5.44 -3.39
C LEU A 169 -5.18 4.87 -1.97
N THR A 170 -6.25 4.34 -1.40
CA THR A 170 -6.25 3.66 -0.11
C THR A 170 -5.38 2.41 -0.16
N LEU A 171 -5.58 1.55 -1.17
CA LEU A 171 -4.76 0.35 -1.36
C LEU A 171 -3.27 0.69 -1.53
N PHE A 172 -2.96 1.65 -2.42
CA PHE A 172 -1.59 2.06 -2.68
C PHE A 172 -0.90 2.61 -1.42
N SER A 173 -1.57 3.50 -0.69
CA SER A 173 -1.02 4.06 0.55
C SER A 173 -0.90 3.01 1.66
N ALA A 174 -1.85 2.09 1.81
CA ALA A 174 -1.75 0.97 2.74
C ALA A 174 -0.56 0.07 2.44
N PHE A 175 -0.38 -0.30 1.17
CA PHE A 175 0.71 -1.16 0.73
C PHE A 175 2.08 -0.47 0.88
N CYS A 176 2.17 0.83 0.58
CA CYS A 176 3.36 1.63 0.87
C CYS A 176 3.72 1.58 2.36
N VAL A 177 2.75 1.81 3.25
CA VAL A 177 2.99 1.77 4.70
C VAL A 177 3.40 0.38 5.15
N LEU A 178 2.77 -0.68 4.61
CA LEU A 178 3.11 -2.05 4.92
C LEU A 178 4.56 -2.36 4.57
N LEU A 179 4.99 -2.09 3.34
CA LEU A 179 6.37 -2.30 2.89
C LEU A 179 7.38 -1.49 3.71
N LEU A 180 7.06 -0.22 3.98
CA LEU A 180 7.93 0.68 4.72
C LEU A 180 8.16 0.19 6.16
N LEU A 181 7.08 -0.15 6.87
CA LEU A 181 7.17 -0.58 8.26
C LEU A 181 7.72 -1.99 8.41
N GLU A 182 7.41 -2.91 7.48
CA GLU A 182 7.98 -4.26 7.54
C GLU A 182 9.49 -4.28 7.38
N THR A 183 10.04 -3.37 6.58
CA THR A 183 11.49 -3.37 6.28
C THR A 183 12.32 -2.55 7.25
N ASN A 184 11.76 -1.53 7.90
CA ASN A 184 12.54 -0.55 8.68
C ASN A 184 12.18 -0.47 10.17
N LEU A 185 11.11 -1.11 10.63
CA LEU A 185 10.70 -0.98 12.02
C LEU A 185 11.60 -1.82 12.94
N THR A 186 12.63 -1.18 13.49
CA THR A 186 13.43 -1.71 14.62
C THR A 186 13.13 -0.90 15.88
N LEU A 187 12.84 -1.61 16.98
CA LEU A 187 12.63 -1.02 18.30
C LEU A 187 13.92 -1.00 19.14
N ASP A 188 15.02 -1.52 18.60
CA ASP A 188 16.31 -1.54 19.27
C ASP A 188 17.05 -0.22 19.04
N SER A 189 17.05 0.64 20.07
CA SER A 189 17.74 1.92 20.08
C SER A 189 19.27 1.81 19.97
N GLY A 190 19.85 0.61 20.18
CA GLY A 190 21.29 0.36 20.09
C GLY A 190 21.79 0.03 18.67
N SER A 191 20.87 -0.21 17.73
CA SER A 191 21.24 -0.65 16.37
C SER A 191 21.65 0.53 15.49
N PHE A 192 22.72 0.35 14.70
CA PHE A 192 23.18 1.34 13.70
C PHE A 192 22.08 1.72 12.68
N TYR A 193 21.10 0.85 12.49
CA TYR A 193 19.98 1.03 11.55
C TYR A 193 18.73 1.68 12.19
N PHE A 194 18.77 2.01 13.49
CA PHE A 194 17.66 2.68 14.19
C PHE A 194 17.27 4.00 13.53
N ALA A 195 18.24 4.74 13.00
CA ALA A 195 18.00 5.97 12.25
C ALA A 195 17.05 5.77 11.04
N ASN A 196 17.08 4.61 10.39
CA ASN A 196 16.26 4.31 9.21
C ASN A 196 14.81 4.00 9.60
N GLY A 197 14.61 3.38 10.76
CA GLY A 197 13.30 3.22 11.38
C GLY A 197 12.67 4.56 11.75
N VAL A 198 13.47 5.51 12.28
CA VAL A 198 13.01 6.86 12.60
C VAL A 198 12.64 7.64 11.33
N ILE A 199 13.45 7.58 10.27
CA ILE A 199 13.14 8.23 8.98
C ILE A 199 11.84 7.67 8.42
N THR A 200 11.71 6.35 8.38
CA THR A 200 10.52 5.68 7.85
C THR A 200 9.27 6.02 8.67
N GLY A 201 9.38 5.98 10.00
CA GLY A 201 8.31 6.43 10.90
C GLY A 201 7.93 7.88 10.70
N THR A 202 8.90 8.75 10.45
CA THR A 202 8.67 10.17 10.14
C THR A 202 7.96 10.35 8.80
N VAL A 203 8.31 9.57 7.77
CA VAL A 203 7.63 9.59 6.46
C VAL A 203 6.17 9.15 6.60
N VAL A 204 5.91 8.07 7.34
CA VAL A 204 4.54 7.60 7.60
C VAL A 204 3.75 8.62 8.41
N PHE A 205 4.37 9.22 9.44
CA PHE A 205 3.72 10.26 10.25
C PHE A 205 3.46 11.53 9.44
N ALA A 206 4.40 11.95 8.59
CA ALA A 206 4.21 13.08 7.69
C ALA A 206 3.08 12.81 6.69
N ALA A 207 3.00 11.61 6.12
CA ALA A 207 1.88 11.21 5.26
C ALA A 207 0.55 11.28 6.04
N ALA A 208 0.50 10.76 7.27
CA ALA A 208 -0.69 10.85 8.12
C ALA A 208 -1.07 12.31 8.44
N ALA A 209 -0.10 13.15 8.79
CA ALA A 209 -0.32 14.57 9.10
C ALA A 209 -0.81 15.36 7.89
N ILE A 210 -0.27 15.08 6.70
CA ILE A 210 -0.72 15.66 5.43
C ILE A 210 -2.16 15.18 5.13
N GLY A 211 -2.43 13.89 5.28
CA GLY A 211 -3.78 13.34 5.11
C GLY A 211 -4.80 13.98 6.06
N CYS A 212 -4.42 14.17 7.32
CA CYS A 212 -5.22 14.84 8.34
C CYS A 212 -5.48 16.31 7.98
N ARG A 213 -4.44 17.05 7.58
CA ARG A 213 -4.57 18.45 7.14
C ARG A 213 -5.50 18.59 5.93
N ILE A 214 -5.39 17.70 4.95
CA ILE A 214 -6.24 17.71 3.75
C ILE A 214 -7.69 17.31 4.09
N ALA A 215 -7.87 16.35 5.01
CA ALA A 215 -9.18 15.94 5.49
C ALA A 215 -9.88 17.06 6.30
N LEU A 216 -9.12 17.83 7.08
CA LEU A 216 -9.61 18.95 7.89
C LEU A 216 -9.86 20.23 7.08
N GLY A 217 -9.17 20.42 5.95
CA GLY A 217 -9.16 21.65 5.14
C GLY A 217 -10.50 22.11 4.53
N ARG A 218 -11.63 21.46 4.85
CA ARG A 218 -12.98 21.89 4.46
C ARG A 218 -14.06 21.78 5.52
N ARG A 219 -13.77 21.23 6.72
CA ARG A 219 -14.65 21.51 7.86
C ARG A 219 -14.21 22.85 8.40
N SER A 220 -14.89 23.92 7.98
CA SER A 220 -14.91 25.11 8.81
C SER A 220 -15.43 24.64 10.17
N ILE A 221 -14.54 24.63 11.15
CA ILE A 221 -14.85 24.49 12.58
C ILE A 221 -15.86 25.57 13.06
N TRP A 222 -16.21 26.50 12.17
CA TRP A 222 -17.17 27.58 12.35
C TRP A 222 -18.62 27.24 11.99
N ASN A 223 -18.89 26.16 11.23
CA ASN A 223 -20.28 25.84 10.81
C ASN A 223 -20.95 24.76 11.69
N ALA A 224 -20.36 24.43 12.84
CA ALA A 224 -20.98 23.54 13.84
C ALA A 224 -21.68 24.31 14.98
N PHE A 225 -21.71 25.65 14.90
CA PHE A 225 -22.32 26.54 15.88
C PHE A 225 -23.20 27.64 15.24
N GLU A 226 -23.81 27.35 14.10
CA GLU A 226 -24.96 28.10 13.54
C GLU A 226 -26.11 27.13 13.29
#